data_AF-A0A924JDR8-F1
#
_entry.id   AF-A0A924JDR8-F1
#
_cell.length_a   1.000
_cell.length_b   1.000
_cell.length_c   1.000
_cell.angle_alpha   90.00
_cell.angle_beta   90.00
_cell.angle_gamma   90.00
#
_symmetry.space_group_name_H-M   'P 1'
#
loop_
_entity.id
_entity.type
_entity.pdbx_description
1 polymer ?
#
loop_
_entity_poly.entity_id
_entity_poly.type
_entity_poly.pdbx_seq_one_letter_code
_entity_poly.pdbx_strand_id
1 'polypeptide(L)'
;MKSTQLVPILNRRFGTVARRYPALTRWMANRLSTEQFTGLPLTVLCMGMVVTIGTLSEVAENIVKSEMMVRVDMVFTDWLFQGRTSQLSTFFYGLTAFGSAYVTIGIGVLASVGFTYTKRWRNLMILWLLMLGVGAFVRLGKREFSRPRPPAIAYYNVSGFSFPSGHSATAMTLYGLLGYWWTRRLRQTRSRVWVGAATIILILLVGFSRIYLGVHYLSDVLGGYLLGICWLIIGIVLTEWQRTKPDPKHSLA
;
A
#
# COMPACT_ATOMS: atom_id res chain seq x y z
N MET A 1 12.69 -4.92 22.13
CA MET A 1 13.41 -5.76 23.10
C MET A 1 14.55 -6.47 22.39
N LYS A 2 15.72 -6.62 23.02
CA LYS A 2 16.92 -7.19 22.38
C LYS A 2 16.78 -8.71 22.20
N SER A 3 17.40 -9.29 21.18
CA SER A 3 17.38 -10.76 21.00
C SER A 3 18.01 -11.49 22.19
N THR A 4 19.06 -10.90 22.77
CA THR A 4 19.74 -11.38 23.98
C THR A 4 18.85 -11.41 25.21
N GLN A 5 17.87 -10.52 25.30
CA GLN A 5 16.87 -10.51 26.38
C GLN A 5 15.72 -11.50 26.11
N LEU A 6 15.44 -11.81 24.84
CA LEU A 6 14.37 -12.71 24.42
C LEU A 6 14.71 -14.20 24.61
N VAL A 7 15.97 -14.60 24.39
CA VAL A 7 16.39 -16.01 24.53
C VAL A 7 16.13 -16.57 25.95
N PRO A 8 16.48 -15.88 27.05
CA PRO A 8 16.16 -16.34 28.41
C PRO A 8 14.65 -16.48 28.67
N ILE A 9 13.84 -15.56 28.12
CA ILE A 9 12.37 -15.60 28.26
C ILE A 9 11.80 -16.81 27.54
N LEU A 10 12.24 -17.07 26.30
CA LEU A 10 11.82 -18.24 25.54
C LEU A 10 12.27 -19.54 26.21
N ASN A 11 13.48 -19.59 26.78
CA ASN A 11 13.98 -20.73 27.54
C ASN A 11 13.13 -21.01 28.80
N ARG A 12 12.70 -19.97 29.52
CA ARG A 12 11.80 -20.13 30.68
C ARG A 12 10.41 -20.61 30.26
N ARG A 13 9.88 -20.12 29.14
CA ARG A 13 8.51 -20.44 28.68
C ARG A 13 8.38 -21.81 28.02
N PHE A 14 9.38 -22.23 27.24
CA PHE A 14 9.36 -23.48 26.48
C PHE A 14 10.29 -24.56 27.04
N GLY A 15 10.96 -24.29 28.17
CA GLY A 15 11.65 -25.27 29.02
C GLY A 15 12.55 -26.27 28.28
N THR A 16 12.11 -27.52 28.26
CA THR A 16 12.84 -28.65 27.65
C THR A 16 12.93 -28.52 26.13
N VAL A 17 11.90 -28.00 25.46
CA VAL A 17 11.87 -27.84 24.00
C VAL A 17 12.88 -26.80 23.52
N ALA A 18 12.96 -25.65 24.22
CA ALA A 18 13.93 -24.61 23.88
C ALA A 18 15.38 -25.04 24.13
N ARG A 19 15.62 -25.83 25.18
CA ARG A 19 16.94 -26.43 25.44
C ARG A 19 17.31 -27.52 24.45
N ARG A 20 16.33 -28.28 23.95
CA ARG A 20 16.52 -29.32 22.91
C ARG A 20 16.81 -28.73 21.53
N TYR A 21 16.29 -27.54 21.22
CA TYR A 21 16.47 -26.86 19.92
C TYR A 21 16.98 -25.42 20.06
N PRO A 22 18.23 -25.21 20.54
CA PRO A 22 18.76 -23.87 20.81
C PRO A 22 18.94 -23.01 19.55
N ALA A 23 19.10 -23.63 18.37
CA ALA A 23 19.12 -22.93 17.08
C ALA A 23 17.75 -22.32 16.76
N LEU A 24 16.66 -23.07 16.97
CA LEU A 24 15.29 -22.60 16.77
C LEU A 24 14.95 -21.47 17.75
N THR A 25 15.31 -21.60 19.02
CA THR A 25 15.07 -20.56 20.04
C THR A 25 15.78 -19.25 19.71
N ARG A 26 17.04 -19.30 19.25
CA ARG A 26 17.77 -18.11 18.80
C ARG A 26 17.14 -17.50 17.54
N TRP A 27 16.73 -18.34 16.58
CA TRP A 27 16.03 -17.87 15.39
C TRP A 27 14.72 -17.14 15.76
N MET A 28 13.91 -17.71 16.64
CA MET A 28 12.67 -17.09 17.13
C MET A 28 12.94 -15.77 17.87
N ALA A 29 13.94 -15.75 18.75
CA ALA A 29 14.34 -14.52 19.46
C ALA A 29 14.77 -13.41 18.49
N ASN A 30 15.49 -13.76 17.41
CA ASN A 30 15.88 -12.81 16.38
C ASN A 30 14.66 -12.28 15.60
N ARG A 31 13.66 -13.12 15.31
CA ARG A 31 12.42 -12.70 14.63
C ARG A 31 11.51 -11.84 15.49
N LEU A 32 11.61 -11.94 16.82
CA LEU A 32 10.86 -11.09 17.75
C LEU A 32 11.64 -9.83 18.20
N SER A 33 12.91 -9.70 17.80
CA SER A 33 13.75 -8.56 18.16
C SER A 33 13.33 -7.30 17.40
N THR A 34 13.29 -6.16 18.08
CA THR A 34 13.05 -4.85 17.45
C THR A 34 14.33 -4.08 17.17
N GLU A 35 15.50 -4.66 17.48
CA GLU A 35 16.79 -3.97 17.30
C GLU A 35 17.18 -3.83 15.83
N GLN A 36 16.83 -4.81 15.02
CA GLN A 36 17.15 -4.85 13.61
C GLN A 36 15.87 -4.93 12.80
N PHE A 37 15.87 -4.31 11.62
CA PHE A 37 14.73 -4.38 10.71
C PHE A 37 14.37 -5.83 10.33
N THR A 38 15.37 -6.70 10.21
CA THR A 38 15.21 -8.14 9.87
C THR A 38 14.48 -8.96 10.94
N GLY A 39 14.30 -8.41 12.15
CA GLY A 39 13.57 -9.05 13.24
C GLY A 39 12.05 -8.87 13.15
N LEU A 40 11.45 -8.28 14.19
CA LEU A 40 10.01 -8.09 14.31
C LEU A 40 9.43 -7.20 13.20
N PRO A 41 10.06 -6.07 12.79
CA PRO A 41 9.50 -5.21 11.75
C PRO A 41 9.29 -5.95 10.42
N LEU A 42 10.30 -6.67 9.92
CA LEU A 42 10.17 -7.49 8.71
C LEU A 42 9.16 -8.61 8.89
N THR A 43 9.13 -9.27 10.07
CA THR A 43 8.17 -10.35 10.35
C THR A 43 6.72 -9.85 10.26
N VAL A 44 6.44 -8.69 10.86
CA VAL A 44 5.11 -8.05 10.80
C VAL A 44 4.76 -7.64 9.37
N LEU A 45 5.71 -7.07 8.61
CA LEU A 45 5.48 -6.72 7.21
C LEU A 45 5.20 -7.96 6.34
N CYS A 46 5.91 -9.07 6.55
CA CYS A 46 5.65 -10.33 5.85
C CYS A 46 4.29 -10.94 6.21
N MET A 47 3.92 -10.94 7.50
CA MET A 47 2.59 -11.39 7.93
C MET A 47 1.49 -10.51 7.33
N GLY A 48 1.67 -9.19 7.38
CA GLY A 48 0.77 -8.23 6.75
C GLY A 48 0.65 -8.45 5.24
N MET A 49 1.75 -8.77 4.56
CA MET A 49 1.73 -9.11 3.13
C MET A 49 0.90 -10.37 2.86
N VAL A 50 1.08 -11.43 3.65
CA VAL A 50 0.30 -12.68 3.49
C VAL A 50 -1.19 -12.42 3.70
N VAL A 51 -1.57 -11.69 4.75
CA VAL A 51 -2.96 -11.32 5.01
C VAL A 51 -3.52 -10.44 3.88
N THR A 52 -2.74 -9.48 3.38
CA THR A 52 -3.17 -8.59 2.29
C THR A 52 -3.37 -9.36 0.98
N ILE A 53 -2.50 -10.31 0.66
CA ILE A 53 -2.65 -11.17 -0.53
C ILE A 53 -3.85 -12.10 -0.38
N GLY A 54 -4.03 -12.72 0.78
CA GLY A 54 -5.19 -13.57 1.06
C GLY A 54 -6.50 -12.82 0.91
N THR A 55 -6.62 -11.65 1.54
CA THR A 55 -7.82 -10.80 1.43
C THR A 55 -8.04 -10.27 0.01
N LEU A 56 -6.98 -9.91 -0.73
CA LEU A 56 -7.10 -9.53 -2.13
C LEU A 56 -7.63 -10.69 -2.99
N SER A 57 -7.16 -11.91 -2.73
CA SER A 57 -7.63 -13.13 -3.41
C SER A 57 -9.10 -13.39 -3.12
N GLU A 58 -9.54 -13.27 -1.86
CA GLU A 58 -10.94 -13.43 -1.46
C GLU A 58 -11.84 -12.38 -2.13
N VAL A 59 -11.43 -11.11 -2.16
CA VAL A 59 -12.18 -10.04 -2.85
C VAL A 59 -12.28 -10.34 -4.34
N ALA A 60 -11.17 -10.72 -4.98
CA ALA A 60 -11.12 -11.03 -6.40
C ALA A 60 -12.02 -12.22 -6.76
N GLU A 61 -12.02 -13.28 -5.95
CA GLU A 61 -12.88 -14.45 -6.14
C GLU A 61 -14.36 -14.09 -5.97
N ASN A 62 -14.70 -13.34 -4.92
CA ASN A 62 -16.09 -12.96 -4.63
C ASN A 62 -16.69 -12.05 -5.71
N ILE A 63 -15.90 -11.19 -6.34
CA ILE A 63 -16.38 -10.35 -7.45
C ILE A 63 -16.83 -11.19 -8.66
N VAL A 64 -16.22 -12.36 -8.86
CA VAL A 64 -16.53 -13.26 -9.98
C VAL A 64 -17.62 -14.26 -9.62
N LYS A 65 -17.57 -14.82 -8.41
CA LYS A 65 -18.39 -15.97 -8.03
C LYS A 65 -19.60 -15.63 -7.14
N SER A 66 -19.59 -14.49 -6.45
CA SER A 66 -20.58 -14.18 -5.42
C SER A 66 -21.59 -13.14 -5.87
N GLU A 67 -22.84 -13.57 -6.07
CA GLU A 67 -23.96 -12.67 -6.35
C GLU A 67 -24.19 -11.64 -5.22
N MET A 68 -23.90 -12.02 -3.97
CA MET A 68 -24.04 -11.13 -2.82
C MET A 68 -23.08 -9.96 -2.89
N MET A 69 -21.81 -10.20 -3.26
CA MET A 69 -20.81 -9.13 -3.40
C MET A 69 -21.22 -8.14 -4.50
N VAL A 70 -21.66 -8.66 -5.65
CA VAL A 70 -22.14 -7.83 -6.77
C VAL A 70 -23.37 -7.02 -6.36
N ARG A 71 -24.30 -7.61 -5.61
CA ARG A 71 -25.49 -6.90 -5.09
C ARG A 71 -25.12 -5.79 -4.12
N VAL A 72 -24.21 -6.05 -3.17
CA VAL A 72 -23.72 -5.02 -2.23
C VAL A 72 -23.09 -3.85 -2.98
N ASP A 73 -22.25 -4.14 -3.98
CA ASP A 73 -21.64 -3.11 -4.82
C ASP A 73 -22.69 -2.26 -5.55
N MET A 74 -23.71 -2.89 -6.14
CA MET A 74 -24.78 -2.17 -6.84
C MET A 74 -25.59 -1.29 -5.87
N VAL A 75 -26.08 -1.86 -4.76
CA VAL A 75 -26.87 -1.13 -3.77
C VAL A 75 -26.10 0.04 -3.18
N PHE A 76 -24.83 -0.16 -2.84
CA PHE A 76 -24.00 0.91 -2.31
C PHE A 76 -23.78 2.02 -3.34
N THR A 77 -23.55 1.64 -4.59
CA THR A 77 -23.33 2.59 -5.67
C THR A 77 -24.59 3.40 -5.98
N ASP A 78 -25.76 2.77 -6.02
CA ASP A 78 -27.05 3.43 -6.27
C ASP A 78 -27.43 4.37 -5.11
N TRP A 79 -27.26 3.92 -3.86
CA TRP A 79 -27.49 4.77 -2.69
C TRP A 79 -26.65 6.04 -2.74
N LEU A 80 -25.38 5.90 -3.12
CA LEU A 80 -24.45 7.01 -3.18
C LEU A 80 -24.71 7.92 -4.39
N PHE A 81 -25.21 7.35 -5.50
CA PHE A 81 -25.68 8.11 -6.65
C PHE A 81 -26.91 8.97 -6.32
N GLN A 82 -27.88 8.45 -5.56
CA GLN A 82 -29.07 9.21 -5.14
C GLN A 82 -28.73 10.42 -4.27
N GLY A 83 -27.66 10.34 -3.47
CA GLY A 83 -27.16 11.45 -2.65
C GLY A 83 -26.20 12.41 -3.37
N ARG A 84 -25.99 12.26 -4.68
CA ARG A 84 -24.99 13.02 -5.43
C ARG A 84 -25.44 14.47 -5.67
N THR A 85 -24.53 15.43 -5.46
CA THR A 85 -24.76 16.84 -5.83
C THR A 85 -23.71 17.31 -6.85
N SER A 86 -24.04 18.34 -7.63
CA SER A 86 -23.13 18.87 -8.66
C SER A 86 -21.84 19.42 -8.05
N GLN A 87 -21.93 20.14 -6.92
CA GLN A 87 -20.79 20.74 -6.24
C GLN A 87 -19.81 19.68 -5.74
N LEU A 88 -20.32 18.64 -5.06
CA LEU A 88 -19.49 17.54 -4.59
C LEU A 88 -18.92 16.72 -5.75
N SER A 89 -19.67 16.55 -6.84
CA SER A 89 -19.17 15.86 -8.04
C SER A 89 -17.99 16.58 -8.66
N THR A 90 -18.09 17.91 -8.83
CA THR A 90 -16.98 18.73 -9.34
C THR A 90 -15.77 18.68 -8.40
N PHE A 91 -16.00 18.77 -7.08
CA PHE A 91 -14.93 18.62 -6.09
C PHE A 91 -14.22 17.27 -6.20
N PHE A 92 -14.97 16.17 -6.21
CA PHE A 92 -14.41 14.83 -6.32
C PHE A 92 -13.79 14.56 -7.69
N TYR A 93 -14.28 15.18 -8.76
CA TYR A 93 -13.65 15.12 -10.08
C TYR A 93 -12.28 15.79 -10.08
N GLY A 94 -12.12 16.93 -9.41
CA GLY A 94 -10.79 17.53 -9.19
C GLY A 94 -9.91 16.66 -8.31
N LEU A 95 -10.44 16.15 -7.19
CA LEU A 95 -9.71 15.32 -6.23
C LEU A 95 -9.23 14.00 -6.84
N THR A 96 -10.01 13.40 -7.73
CA THR A 96 -9.64 12.14 -8.38
C THR A 96 -8.42 12.29 -9.29
N ALA A 97 -8.12 13.52 -9.74
CA ALA A 97 -6.94 13.78 -10.56
C ALA A 97 -5.64 13.34 -9.88
N PHE A 98 -5.56 13.40 -8.53
CA PHE A 98 -4.42 12.88 -7.78
C PHE A 98 -4.20 11.37 -7.94
N GLY A 99 -5.23 10.59 -8.30
CA GLY A 99 -5.09 9.18 -8.65
C GLY A 99 -4.74 8.93 -10.12
N SER A 100 -4.80 9.96 -10.97
CA SER A 100 -4.60 9.81 -12.42
C SER A 100 -3.16 9.50 -12.78
N ALA A 101 -2.95 8.79 -13.90
CA ALA A 101 -1.61 8.48 -14.38
C ALA A 101 -0.78 9.76 -14.63
N TYR A 102 -1.38 10.81 -15.20
CA TYR A 102 -0.68 12.05 -15.50
C TYR A 102 -0.15 12.74 -14.24
N VAL A 103 -0.99 12.91 -13.22
CA VAL A 103 -0.58 13.57 -11.97
C VAL A 103 0.39 12.70 -11.17
N THR A 104 0.15 11.38 -11.08
CA THR A 104 1.04 10.48 -10.35
C THR A 104 2.42 10.37 -10.99
N ILE A 105 2.50 10.33 -12.33
CA ILE A 105 3.77 10.41 -13.07
C ILE A 105 4.44 11.76 -12.84
N GLY A 106 3.70 12.87 -12.94
CA GLY A 106 4.22 14.21 -12.68
C GLY A 106 4.83 14.36 -11.28
N ILE A 107 4.13 13.89 -10.25
CA ILE A 107 4.63 13.85 -8.88
C ILE A 107 5.85 12.92 -8.76
N GLY A 108 5.83 11.77 -9.44
CA GLY A 108 6.98 10.86 -9.49
C GLY A 108 8.22 11.50 -10.12
N VAL A 109 8.05 12.29 -11.18
CA VAL A 109 9.13 13.06 -11.83
C VAL A 109 9.64 14.15 -10.88
N LEU A 110 8.76 14.92 -10.24
CA LEU A 110 9.16 15.93 -9.26
C LEU A 110 9.95 15.31 -8.09
N ALA A 111 9.49 14.17 -7.57
CA ALA A 111 10.21 13.41 -6.55
C ALA A 111 11.57 12.93 -7.07
N SER A 112 11.65 12.50 -8.34
CA SER A 112 12.90 12.08 -8.98
C SER A 112 13.91 13.22 -9.07
N VAL A 113 13.49 14.43 -9.44
CA VAL A 113 14.36 15.63 -9.43
C VAL A 113 14.92 15.86 -8.03
N GLY A 114 14.07 15.80 -6.99
CA GLY A 114 14.51 15.93 -5.60
C GLY A 114 15.49 14.83 -5.15
N PHE A 115 15.28 13.58 -5.59
CA PHE A 115 16.19 12.47 -5.28
C PHE A 115 17.51 12.57 -6.01
N THR A 116 17.52 13.02 -7.27
CA THR A 116 18.74 13.28 -8.03
C THR A 116 19.55 14.39 -7.38
N TYR A 117 18.91 15.51 -7.02
CA TYR A 117 19.58 16.61 -6.32
C TYR A 117 20.19 16.17 -4.98
N THR A 118 19.47 15.35 -4.23
CA THR A 118 19.95 14.79 -2.95
C THR A 118 20.83 13.54 -3.10
N LYS A 119 21.20 13.16 -4.34
CA LYS A 119 22.00 11.97 -4.69
C LYS A 119 21.45 10.64 -4.14
N ARG A 120 20.14 10.54 -3.94
CA ARG A 120 19.43 9.35 -3.42
C ARG A 120 18.94 8.44 -4.55
N TRP A 121 19.85 8.01 -5.42
CA TRP A 121 19.55 7.20 -6.60
C TRP A 121 18.73 5.93 -6.31
N ARG A 122 19.01 5.27 -5.18
CA ARG A 122 18.27 4.07 -4.79
C ARG A 122 16.78 4.35 -4.48
N ASN A 123 16.44 5.50 -3.90
CA ASN A 123 15.04 5.87 -3.67
C ASN A 123 14.33 6.13 -5.00
N LEU A 124 15.01 6.77 -5.96
CA LEU A 124 14.50 6.95 -7.31
C LEU A 124 14.21 5.59 -7.97
N MET A 125 15.15 4.64 -7.88
CA MET A 125 14.96 3.28 -8.42
C MET A 125 13.78 2.55 -7.77
N ILE A 126 13.66 2.60 -6.43
CA ILE A 126 12.51 2.01 -5.72
C ILE A 126 11.21 2.64 -6.23
N LEU A 127 11.13 3.97 -6.29
CA LEU A 127 9.92 4.68 -6.69
C LEU A 127 9.42 4.17 -8.05
N TRP A 128 10.27 4.17 -9.07
CA TRP A 128 9.85 3.75 -10.41
C TRP A 128 9.63 2.25 -10.53
N LEU A 129 10.38 1.42 -9.80
CA LEU A 129 10.11 -0.02 -9.73
C LEU A 129 8.70 -0.28 -9.21
N LEU A 130 8.29 0.36 -8.11
CA LEU A 130 6.94 0.18 -7.57
C LEU A 130 5.87 0.75 -8.50
N MET A 131 6.09 1.92 -9.11
CA MET A 131 5.13 2.54 -10.02
C MET A 131 4.90 1.70 -11.29
N LEU A 132 5.97 1.15 -11.86
CA LEU A 132 5.87 0.21 -12.99
C LEU A 132 5.19 -1.09 -12.55
N GLY A 133 5.55 -1.62 -11.39
CA GLY A 133 4.99 -2.83 -10.81
C GLY A 133 3.47 -2.73 -10.58
N VAL A 134 3.02 -1.71 -9.84
CA VAL A 134 1.58 -1.51 -9.58
C VAL A 134 0.82 -1.27 -10.87
N GLY A 135 1.37 -0.50 -11.82
CA GLY A 135 0.76 -0.27 -13.13
C GLY A 135 0.60 -1.55 -13.94
N ALA A 136 1.62 -2.42 -13.94
CA ALA A 136 1.56 -3.72 -14.61
C ALA A 136 0.49 -4.63 -13.99
N PHE A 137 0.46 -4.75 -12.66
CA PHE A 137 -0.52 -5.61 -11.98
C PHE A 137 -1.95 -5.10 -12.10
N VAL A 138 -2.17 -3.79 -12.11
CA VAL A 138 -3.49 -3.22 -12.43
C VAL A 138 -3.92 -3.60 -13.85
N ARG A 139 -3.03 -3.53 -14.84
CA ARG A 139 -3.35 -3.92 -16.22
C ARG A 139 -3.62 -5.42 -16.34
N LEU A 140 -2.84 -6.26 -15.67
CA LEU A 140 -3.07 -7.71 -15.62
C LEU A 140 -4.43 -8.01 -14.99
N GLY A 141 -4.71 -7.47 -13.80
CA GLY A 141 -6.01 -7.67 -13.14
C GLY A 141 -7.17 -7.21 -14.01
N LYS A 142 -7.05 -6.07 -14.70
CA LYS A 142 -8.09 -5.62 -15.63
C LYS A 142 -8.38 -6.62 -16.74
N ARG A 143 -7.35 -7.24 -17.32
CA ARG A 143 -7.52 -8.26 -18.38
C ARG A 143 -8.11 -9.54 -17.82
N GLU A 144 -7.63 -9.98 -16.67
CA GLU A 144 -8.00 -11.28 -16.12
C GLU A 144 -9.42 -11.33 -15.58
N PHE A 145 -9.85 -10.27 -14.90
CA PHE A 145 -11.20 -10.22 -14.35
C PHE A 145 -12.21 -9.65 -15.34
N SER A 146 -11.78 -8.85 -16.31
CA SER A 146 -12.62 -8.24 -17.36
C SER A 146 -13.93 -7.66 -16.84
N ARG A 147 -13.93 -7.13 -15.60
CA ARG A 147 -15.14 -6.72 -14.90
C ARG A 147 -15.73 -5.46 -15.56
N PRO A 148 -17.02 -5.44 -15.93
CA PRO A 148 -17.68 -4.24 -16.43
C PRO A 148 -17.74 -3.16 -15.34
N ARG A 149 -17.88 -1.90 -15.77
CA ARG A 149 -18.04 -0.74 -14.88
C ARG A 149 -19.51 -0.55 -14.49
N PRO A 150 -19.80 0.22 -13.41
CA PRO A 150 -21.17 0.61 -13.08
C PRO A 150 -21.88 1.25 -14.28
N PRO A 151 -23.02 0.71 -14.75
CA PRO A 151 -23.72 1.24 -15.91
C PRO A 151 -24.50 2.53 -15.58
N ALA A 152 -24.59 3.43 -16.56
CA ALA A 152 -25.53 4.58 -16.59
C ALA A 152 -25.44 5.66 -15.48
N ILE A 153 -24.44 5.63 -14.61
CA ILE A 153 -24.30 6.60 -13.48
C ILE A 153 -22.93 7.30 -13.43
N ALA A 154 -22.05 6.97 -14.38
CA ALA A 154 -20.70 7.53 -14.43
C ALA A 154 -20.77 9.03 -14.71
N TYR A 155 -20.11 9.83 -13.88
CA TYR A 155 -20.04 11.28 -14.05
C TYR A 155 -19.28 11.69 -15.32
N TYR A 156 -18.38 10.84 -15.80
CA TYR A 156 -17.60 11.06 -17.02
C TYR A 156 -17.20 9.72 -17.64
N ASN A 157 -16.93 9.73 -18.95
CA ASN A 157 -16.60 8.52 -19.68
C ASN A 157 -15.21 7.99 -19.32
N VAL A 158 -15.15 6.70 -18.96
CA VAL A 158 -13.90 5.98 -18.70
C VAL A 158 -13.91 4.67 -19.46
N SER A 159 -12.89 4.45 -20.28
CA SER A 159 -12.73 3.20 -21.03
C SER A 159 -12.16 2.06 -20.17
N GLY A 160 -12.33 0.84 -20.68
CA GLY A 160 -11.76 -0.38 -20.13
C GLY A 160 -12.42 -0.88 -18.84
N PHE A 161 -11.90 -2.00 -18.34
CA PHE A 161 -12.47 -2.74 -17.22
C PHE A 161 -12.35 -2.03 -15.87
N SER A 162 -13.21 -2.43 -14.92
CA SER A 162 -13.30 -1.79 -13.62
C SER A 162 -12.26 -2.30 -12.62
N PHE A 163 -12.16 -3.61 -12.42
CA PHE A 163 -11.34 -4.21 -11.36
C PHE A 163 -9.88 -4.44 -11.78
N PRO A 164 -8.89 -4.22 -10.90
CA PRO A 164 -8.97 -3.36 -9.71
C PRO A 164 -8.93 -1.86 -10.10
N SER A 165 -9.29 -0.99 -9.15
CA SER A 165 -9.18 0.47 -9.33
C SER A 165 -7.72 0.90 -9.42
N GLY A 166 -7.32 1.37 -10.60
CA GLY A 166 -5.96 1.86 -10.84
C GLY A 166 -5.62 3.10 -10.01
N HIS A 167 -6.56 4.05 -9.88
CA HIS A 167 -6.35 5.27 -9.10
C HIS A 167 -6.12 4.97 -7.62
N SER A 168 -6.87 4.01 -7.07
CA SER A 168 -6.74 3.59 -5.67
C SER A 168 -5.41 2.89 -5.43
N ALA A 169 -5.00 1.99 -6.34
CA ALA A 169 -3.74 1.28 -6.24
C ALA A 169 -2.53 2.20 -6.37
N THR A 170 -2.50 3.08 -7.38
CA THR A 170 -1.40 4.03 -7.59
C THR A 170 -1.32 5.05 -6.46
N ALA A 171 -2.44 5.57 -5.97
CA ALA A 171 -2.47 6.49 -4.84
C ALA A 171 -1.89 5.84 -3.58
N MET A 172 -2.33 4.62 -3.25
CA MET A 172 -1.84 3.87 -2.09
C MET A 172 -0.33 3.62 -2.17
N THR A 173 0.17 3.19 -3.33
CA THR A 173 1.60 2.93 -3.53
C THR A 173 2.43 4.21 -3.51
N LEU A 174 2.07 5.22 -4.32
CA LEU A 174 2.85 6.46 -4.48
C LEU A 174 2.81 7.31 -3.21
N TYR A 175 1.62 7.71 -2.78
CA TYR A 175 1.49 8.62 -1.64
C TYR A 175 1.86 7.93 -0.34
N GLY A 176 1.56 6.63 -0.21
CA GLY A 176 2.01 5.82 0.93
C GLY A 176 3.53 5.81 1.03
N LEU A 177 4.25 5.60 -0.08
CA LEU A 177 5.71 5.57 -0.09
C LEU A 177 6.32 6.95 0.18
N LEU A 178 5.81 7.99 -0.48
CA LEU A 178 6.28 9.36 -0.27
C LEU A 178 6.01 9.84 1.16
N GLY A 179 4.81 9.57 1.70
CA GLY A 179 4.45 9.86 3.08
C GLY A 179 5.32 9.09 4.07
N TYR A 180 5.62 7.81 3.78
CA TYR A 180 6.57 7.03 4.57
C TYR A 180 7.97 7.67 4.60
N TRP A 181 8.52 8.02 3.44
CA TRP A 181 9.82 8.68 3.39
C TRP A 181 9.83 10.06 4.06
N TRP A 182 8.75 10.82 3.93
CA TRP A 182 8.61 12.12 4.59
C TRP A 182 8.60 11.96 6.11
N THR A 183 7.72 11.11 6.65
CA THR A 183 7.62 10.88 8.10
C THR A 183 8.95 10.42 8.70
N ARG A 184 9.74 9.62 7.97
CA ARG A 184 11.09 9.20 8.41
C ARG A 184 12.10 10.36 8.51
N ARG A 185 11.87 11.50 7.85
CA ARG A 185 12.72 12.71 7.97
C ARG A 185 12.29 13.64 9.11
N LEU A 186 11.07 13.50 9.62
CA LEU A 186 10.56 14.36 10.69
C LEU A 186 11.13 13.91 12.04
N ARG A 187 11.55 14.87 12.88
CA ARG A 187 12.06 14.59 14.23
C ARG A 187 10.93 14.46 15.25
N GLN A 188 9.90 15.31 15.15
CA GLN A 188 8.80 15.38 16.11
C GLN A 188 7.73 14.32 15.83
N THR A 189 7.32 13.58 16.86
CA THR A 189 6.28 12.54 16.77
C THR A 189 4.95 13.13 16.29
N ARG A 190 4.56 14.31 16.78
CA ARG A 190 3.31 14.97 16.38
C ARG A 190 3.26 15.25 14.88
N SER A 191 4.34 15.76 14.29
CA SER A 191 4.42 16.00 12.84
C SER A 191 4.34 14.71 12.04
N ARG A 192 4.94 13.60 12.53
CA ARG A 192 4.82 12.28 11.88
C ARG A 192 3.38 11.80 11.85
N VAL A 193 2.64 11.97 12.95
CA VAL A 193 1.23 11.60 13.05
C VAL A 193 0.40 12.42 12.07
N TRP A 194 0.57 13.75 12.03
CA TRP A 194 -0.19 14.60 11.12
C TRP A 194 0.07 14.29 9.65
N VAL A 195 1.34 14.14 9.25
CA VAL A 195 1.68 13.80 7.85
C VAL A 195 1.17 12.39 7.49
N GLY A 196 1.28 11.43 8.41
CA GLY A 196 0.72 10.09 8.23
C GLY A 196 -0.80 10.12 8.04
N ALA A 197 -1.51 10.84 8.91
CA ALA A 197 -2.96 11.00 8.82
C ALA A 197 -3.39 11.69 7.52
N ALA A 198 -2.74 12.80 7.15
CA ALA A 198 -3.01 13.49 5.90
C ALA A 198 -2.77 12.61 4.66
N THR A 199 -1.72 11.79 4.68
CA THR A 199 -1.42 10.83 3.62
C THR A 199 -2.53 9.78 3.48
N ILE A 200 -2.97 9.19 4.61
CA ILE A 200 -4.05 8.20 4.63
C ILE A 200 -5.36 8.83 4.15
N ILE A 201 -5.71 10.01 4.63
CA ILE A 201 -6.91 10.73 4.24
C ILE A 201 -6.91 11.00 2.72
N LEU A 202 -5.80 11.49 2.16
CA LEU A 202 -5.67 11.70 0.72
C LEU A 202 -5.92 10.41 -0.06
N ILE A 203 -5.28 9.30 0.31
CA ILE A 203 -5.44 8.01 -0.36
C ILE A 203 -6.90 7.55 -0.32
N LEU A 204 -7.52 7.61 0.87
CA LEU A 204 -8.91 7.21 1.07
C LEU A 204 -9.88 8.06 0.26
N LEU A 205 -9.65 9.38 0.22
CA LEU A 205 -10.43 10.33 -0.56
C LEU A 205 -10.29 10.10 -2.07
N VAL A 206 -9.09 9.76 -2.55
CA VAL A 206 -8.88 9.43 -3.97
C VAL A 206 -9.68 8.19 -4.36
N GLY A 207 -9.67 7.10 -3.59
CA GLY A 207 -10.49 5.95 -3.96
C GLY A 207 -11.98 6.20 -3.72
N PHE A 208 -12.37 6.91 -2.66
CA PHE A 208 -13.77 7.28 -2.44
C PHE A 208 -14.33 8.11 -3.61
N SER A 209 -13.54 9.05 -4.16
CA SER A 209 -13.93 9.82 -5.33
C SER A 209 -14.30 8.93 -6.53
N ARG A 210 -13.70 7.74 -6.67
CA ARG A 210 -13.99 6.81 -7.77
C ARG A 210 -15.39 6.20 -7.65
N ILE A 211 -15.78 5.88 -6.42
CA ILE A 211 -17.12 5.37 -6.11
C ILE A 211 -18.11 6.51 -6.24
N TYR A 212 -17.77 7.67 -5.67
CA TYR A 212 -18.60 8.87 -5.73
C TYR A 212 -18.93 9.32 -7.14
N LEU A 213 -17.97 9.23 -8.07
CA LEU A 213 -18.16 9.57 -9.47
C LEU A 213 -18.79 8.43 -10.30
N GLY A 214 -19.09 7.29 -9.69
CA GLY A 214 -19.80 6.17 -10.33
C GLY A 214 -18.96 5.44 -11.38
N VAL A 215 -17.64 5.52 -11.30
CA VAL A 215 -16.72 4.91 -12.29
C VAL A 215 -16.12 3.60 -11.80
N HIS A 216 -16.25 3.28 -10.51
CA HIS A 216 -15.80 2.04 -9.89
C HIS A 216 -16.76 1.64 -8.77
N TYR A 217 -16.88 0.33 -8.54
CA TYR A 217 -17.57 -0.23 -7.39
C TYR A 217 -16.70 -0.15 -6.12
N LEU A 218 -17.30 -0.36 -4.95
CA LEU A 218 -16.58 -0.38 -3.68
C LEU A 218 -15.49 -1.45 -3.67
N SER A 219 -15.82 -2.67 -4.11
CA SER A 219 -14.85 -3.76 -4.16
C SER A 219 -13.68 -3.52 -5.12
N ASP A 220 -13.88 -2.75 -6.22
CA ASP A 220 -12.78 -2.34 -7.10
C ASP A 220 -11.77 -1.45 -6.38
N VAL A 221 -12.27 -0.53 -5.55
CA VAL A 221 -11.45 0.39 -4.77
C VAL A 221 -10.72 -0.34 -3.65
N LEU A 222 -11.40 -1.26 -2.95
CA LEU A 222 -10.78 -2.11 -1.95
C LEU A 222 -9.69 -3.00 -2.55
N GLY A 223 -9.95 -3.67 -3.68
CA GLY A 223 -8.94 -4.44 -4.41
C GLY A 223 -7.76 -3.59 -4.87
N GLY A 224 -8.02 -2.36 -5.30
CA GLY A 224 -6.98 -1.38 -5.61
C GLY A 224 -6.12 -1.02 -4.40
N TYR A 225 -6.72 -0.73 -3.25
CA TYR A 225 -5.97 -0.46 -2.01
C TYR A 225 -5.15 -1.66 -1.55
N LEU A 226 -5.71 -2.86 -1.55
CA LEU A 226 -4.99 -4.08 -1.16
C LEU A 226 -3.79 -4.33 -2.07
N LEU A 227 -3.96 -4.22 -3.39
CA LEU A 227 -2.85 -4.30 -4.34
C LEU A 227 -1.80 -3.21 -4.07
N GLY A 228 -2.25 -1.99 -3.81
CA GLY A 228 -1.36 -0.87 -3.50
C GLY A 228 -0.59 -1.05 -2.19
N ILE A 229 -1.21 -1.66 -1.17
CA ILE A 229 -0.58 -2.02 0.12
C ILE A 229 0.52 -3.07 -0.11
N CYS A 230 0.29 -4.09 -0.94
CA CYS A 230 1.33 -5.06 -1.28
C CYS A 230 2.58 -4.37 -1.84
N TRP A 231 2.40 -3.46 -2.80
CA TRP A 231 3.50 -2.68 -3.38
C TRP A 231 4.13 -1.71 -2.38
N LEU A 232 3.34 -1.10 -1.49
CA LEU A 232 3.85 -0.24 -0.43
C LEU A 232 4.72 -1.03 0.56
N ILE A 233 4.30 -2.23 0.97
CA ILE A 233 5.09 -3.12 1.83
C ILE A 233 6.43 -3.45 1.17
N ILE A 234 6.44 -3.81 -0.11
CA ILE A 234 7.68 -4.05 -0.88
C ILE A 234 8.57 -2.80 -0.83
N GLY A 235 8.00 -1.61 -1.09
CA GLY A 235 8.73 -0.35 -1.04
C GLY A 235 9.37 -0.03 0.31
N ILE A 236 8.63 -0.28 1.40
CA ILE A 236 9.12 -0.10 2.77
C ILE A 236 10.25 -1.09 3.06
N VAL A 237 10.08 -2.37 2.70
CA VAL A 237 11.11 -3.40 2.87
C VAL A 237 12.38 -3.03 2.11
N LEU A 238 12.27 -2.65 0.84
CA LEU A 238 13.43 -2.23 0.03
C LEU A 238 14.11 -0.99 0.62
N THR A 239 13.33 -0.02 1.12
CA THR A 239 13.86 1.19 1.74
C THR A 239 14.66 0.88 3.01
N GLU A 240 14.11 0.06 3.91
CA GLU A 240 14.73 -0.23 5.20
C GLU A 240 15.89 -1.23 5.06
N TRP A 241 15.82 -2.15 4.10
CA TRP A 241 16.92 -3.04 3.76
C TRP A 241 18.18 -2.29 3.29
N GLN A 242 18.02 -1.13 2.66
CA GLN A 242 19.18 -0.29 2.30
C GLN A 242 19.87 0.32 3.52
N ARG A 243 19.16 0.51 4.63
CA ARG A 243 19.69 1.11 5.86
C ARG A 243 20.36 0.10 6.78
N THR A 244 20.08 -1.20 6.61
CA THR A 244 20.71 -2.26 7.40
C THR A 244 22.10 -2.64 6.91
N LYS A 245 22.47 -2.31 5.66
CA LYS A 245 23.83 -2.49 5.16
C LYS A 245 24.72 -1.34 5.68
N PRO A 246 25.88 -1.61 6.30
CA PRO A 246 26.86 -0.56 6.62
C PRO A 246 27.22 0.20 5.33
N ASP A 247 27.28 1.53 5.40
CA ASP A 247 27.82 2.33 4.30
C ASP A 247 29.31 1.98 4.14
N PRO A 248 29.76 1.40 3.00
CA PRO A 248 31.16 1.04 2.79
C PRO A 248 32.10 2.24 2.93
N LYS A 249 31.58 3.47 2.84
CA LYS A 249 32.39 4.70 2.92
C LYS A 249 32.76 5.11 4.35
N HIS A 250 32.20 4.48 5.38
CA HIS A 250 32.47 4.80 6.78
C HIS A 250 33.14 3.66 7.57
N SER A 251 33.59 2.58 6.91
CA SER A 251 34.28 1.45 7.55
C SER A 251 35.81 1.47 7.39
N LEU A 252 36.39 2.57 6.91
CA LEU A 252 37.83 2.76 6.70
C LEU A 252 38.31 4.11 7.28
N ALA A 253 37.81 4.49 8.46
CA ALA A 253 38.35 5.60 9.25
C ALA A 253 38.64 5.13 10.67
#